data_AF-A0A9R0YLW7-F1
#
_entry.id   AF-A0A9R0YLW7-F1
#
_cell.length_a   1.000
_cell.length_b   1.000
_cell.length_c   1.000
_cell.angle_alpha   90.00
_cell.angle_beta   90.00
_cell.angle_gamma   90.00
#
_symmetry.space_group_name_H-M   'P 1'
#
loop_
_entity.id
_entity.type
_entity.pdbx_description
1 polymer ?
#
loop_
_entity_poly.entity_id
_entity_poly.type
_entity_poly.pdbx_seq_one_letter_code
_entity_poly.pdbx_strand_id
1 'polypeptide(L)'
;MGRSGHACSVLGSLLLLLLLLGPAAAQKGSTWKTLSGDAPAVIAKGGFSGLFPDSSDPAYSFAVSNQDSAQWCDVRLTKDGVGICLPDIKMDNCTTISDLFPKGKKTYRVNGVSTTGWFSVDYNSIDLTNVTLLRAILSRTNRFDGSFTLVQVEVALSQYKAPAWLNVQHDSFYSQFNLSMRSYILSMSKQYTVDYISSPEVSFLKSLVGRVGRKTKLVFRFLDEGLVEPSTNQTYGSMLKNLSSVKTFASGILVPKHYIWPVTADNYLQPSTSVVDDAHKAGLEIYAADFANDFALSYNYSYDPLAEYLRFIDNGAFCVDGLLTDFPITPLEAIA
;
A
#
# COMPACT_ATOMS: atom_id res chain seq x y z
N MET A 1 52.32 60.06 -39.54
CA MET A 1 52.23 59.38 -38.22
C MET A 1 50.84 59.67 -37.69
N GLY A 2 49.80 58.89 -37.94
CA GLY A 2 49.68 57.46 -37.70
C GLY A 2 48.91 57.26 -36.40
N ARG A 3 47.57 57.28 -36.45
CA ARG A 3 46.67 56.42 -35.64
C ARG A 3 45.21 56.61 -36.05
N SER A 4 44.60 55.49 -36.36
CA SER A 4 43.30 55.30 -37.01
C SER A 4 42.13 55.40 -36.03
N GLY A 5 41.02 55.95 -36.51
CA GLY A 5 39.73 55.93 -35.84
C GLY A 5 39.02 54.59 -35.99
N HIS A 6 38.20 54.25 -35.00
CA HIS A 6 37.17 53.21 -35.09
C HIS A 6 35.86 53.79 -34.55
N ALA A 7 34.90 53.95 -35.46
CA ALA A 7 33.47 54.04 -35.16
C ALA A 7 32.71 53.34 -36.29
N CYS A 8 31.62 52.68 -35.93
CA CYS A 8 30.66 51.91 -36.75
C CYS A 8 31.08 50.49 -37.14
N SER A 9 30.35 49.48 -36.63
CA SER A 9 29.19 48.97 -37.35
C SER A 9 28.43 47.94 -36.50
N VAL A 10 27.17 48.26 -36.20
CA VAL A 10 26.13 47.33 -35.74
C VAL A 10 25.55 46.70 -37.00
N LEU A 11 25.62 45.37 -37.16
CA LEU A 11 24.71 44.53 -37.95
C LEU A 11 25.33 43.13 -38.12
N GLY A 12 25.00 42.20 -37.23
CA GLY A 12 25.44 40.83 -37.39
C GLY A 12 25.23 39.96 -36.15
N SER A 13 23.99 39.79 -35.69
CA SER A 13 23.63 38.74 -34.71
C SER A 13 22.11 38.54 -34.65
N LEU A 14 21.45 38.32 -35.79
CA LEU A 14 20.02 37.98 -35.81
C LEU A 14 19.69 36.82 -36.76
N LEU A 15 20.59 35.84 -36.88
CA LEU A 15 20.36 34.69 -37.75
C LEU A 15 20.87 33.35 -37.17
N LEU A 16 20.91 33.19 -35.84
CA LEU A 16 21.35 31.93 -35.22
C LEU A 16 20.54 31.51 -33.96
N LEU A 17 19.24 31.84 -33.90
CA LEU A 17 18.36 31.42 -32.79
C LEU A 17 17.06 30.73 -33.23
N LEU A 18 16.98 30.25 -34.47
CA LEU A 18 15.75 29.67 -35.07
C LEU A 18 15.83 28.17 -35.38
N LEU A 19 16.77 27.43 -34.77
CA LEU A 19 16.97 25.99 -35.05
C LEU A 19 16.83 25.04 -33.85
N LEU A 20 16.21 25.47 -32.73
CA LEU A 20 15.93 24.59 -31.58
C LEU A 20 14.44 24.44 -31.24
N LEU A 21 13.54 24.99 -32.05
CA LEU A 21 12.11 24.65 -31.98
C LEU A 21 11.83 23.55 -32.99
N GLY A 22 12.38 22.35 -32.72
CA GLY A 22 11.77 21.15 -33.24
C GLY A 22 10.31 21.12 -32.76
N PRO A 23 9.34 20.67 -33.57
CA PRO A 23 8.01 20.44 -33.04
C PRO A 23 8.20 19.48 -31.86
N ALA A 24 7.78 19.91 -30.67
CA ALA A 24 7.42 18.98 -29.62
C ALA A 24 6.30 18.15 -30.23
N ALA A 25 6.68 17.07 -30.91
CA ALA A 25 5.78 15.97 -31.13
C ALA A 25 5.33 15.64 -29.72
N ALA A 26 4.08 16.00 -29.40
CA ALA A 26 3.40 15.43 -28.27
C ALA A 26 3.58 13.92 -28.44
N GLN A 27 4.51 13.36 -27.69
CA GLN A 27 4.70 11.94 -27.57
C GLN A 27 3.34 11.53 -27.03
N LYS A 28 2.49 10.97 -27.91
CA LYS A 28 1.28 10.28 -27.48
C LYS A 28 1.81 9.25 -26.50
N GLY A 29 1.69 9.57 -25.21
CA GLY A 29 2.35 8.84 -24.14
C GLY A 29 2.05 7.37 -24.34
N SER A 30 3.07 6.52 -24.20
CA SER A 30 2.80 5.09 -24.21
C SER A 30 1.74 4.85 -23.15
N THR A 31 0.58 4.34 -23.57
CA THR A 31 -0.43 3.84 -22.63
C THR A 31 0.27 2.81 -21.77
N TRP A 32 0.21 2.97 -20.45
CA TRP A 32 0.83 2.02 -19.53
C TRP A 32 0.26 0.63 -19.80
N LYS A 33 1.05 -0.42 -19.54
CA LYS A 33 0.58 -1.80 -19.68
C LYS A 33 -0.29 -2.26 -18.50
N THR A 34 -0.85 -1.32 -17.75
CA THR A 34 -1.87 -1.58 -16.72
C THR A 34 -3.17 -2.02 -17.39
N LEU A 35 -4.11 -2.54 -16.59
CA LEU A 35 -5.39 -2.99 -17.11
C LEU A 35 -6.20 -1.83 -17.72
N SER A 36 -6.12 -0.62 -17.15
CA SER A 36 -6.84 0.55 -17.64
C SER A 36 -6.07 1.36 -18.68
N GLY A 37 -4.76 1.18 -18.77
CA GLY A 37 -3.87 2.03 -19.56
C GLY A 37 -3.37 3.29 -18.83
N ASP A 38 -3.88 3.54 -17.62
CA ASP A 38 -3.46 4.65 -16.76
C ASP A 38 -2.16 4.32 -16.02
N ALA A 39 -1.49 5.36 -15.49
CA ALA A 39 -0.33 5.17 -14.65
C ALA A 39 -0.64 4.28 -13.43
N PRO A 40 0.29 3.42 -13.00
CA PRO A 40 0.09 2.58 -11.83
C PRO A 40 -0.11 3.43 -10.57
N ALA A 41 -1.01 3.00 -9.69
CA ALA A 41 -1.26 3.68 -8.43
C ALA A 41 -0.10 3.47 -7.44
N VAL A 42 0.25 4.50 -6.68
CA VAL A 42 1.16 4.35 -5.53
C VAL A 42 0.33 4.32 -4.25
N ILE A 43 0.60 3.32 -3.41
CA ILE A 43 -0.11 3.11 -2.14
C ILE A 43 0.90 3.21 -1.00
N ALA A 44 0.73 4.23 -0.16
CA ALA A 44 1.57 4.50 1.00
C ALA A 44 1.11 3.65 2.18
N LYS A 45 1.86 2.58 2.49
CA LYS A 45 1.56 1.62 3.55
C LYS A 45 1.70 2.27 4.92
N GLY A 46 0.59 2.68 5.53
CA GLY A 46 0.60 3.43 6.79
C GLY A 46 1.22 4.82 6.63
N GLY A 47 1.15 5.41 5.44
CA GLY A 47 1.84 6.66 5.10
C GLY A 47 3.32 6.43 4.74
N PHE A 48 4.19 7.35 5.15
CA PHE A 48 5.65 7.24 4.98
C PHE A 48 6.31 6.43 6.12
N SER A 49 5.85 5.17 6.26
CA SER A 49 6.22 4.25 7.36
C SER A 49 7.67 3.74 7.30
N GLY A 50 8.38 4.02 6.21
CA GLY A 50 9.83 3.85 6.09
C GLY A 50 10.64 4.70 7.08
N LEU A 51 10.09 5.83 7.53
CA LEU A 51 10.75 6.76 8.46
C LEU A 51 10.01 6.92 9.79
N PHE A 52 8.68 7.01 9.74
CA PHE A 52 7.84 7.22 10.92
C PHE A 52 7.19 5.91 11.37
N PRO A 53 6.73 5.80 12.64
CA PRO A 53 5.85 4.71 13.04
C PRO A 53 4.65 4.63 12.09
N ASP A 54 4.35 3.42 11.62
CA ASP A 54 3.27 3.14 10.68
C ASP A 54 1.94 3.72 11.20
N SER A 55 1.17 4.33 10.29
CA SER A 55 -0.17 4.89 10.59
C SER A 55 -0.17 6.01 11.63
N SER A 56 0.98 6.66 11.84
CA SER A 56 1.08 7.89 12.64
C SER A 56 0.69 9.13 11.82
N ASP A 57 0.25 10.20 12.50
CA ASP A 57 -0.06 11.47 11.87
C ASP A 57 1.07 12.03 10.97
N PRO A 58 2.36 12.07 11.37
CA PRO A 58 3.43 12.51 10.48
C PRO A 58 3.65 11.55 9.32
N ALA A 59 3.42 10.25 9.47
CA ALA A 59 3.54 9.30 8.36
C ALA A 59 2.51 9.64 7.26
N TYR A 60 1.25 9.81 7.64
CA TYR A 60 0.18 10.19 6.71
C TYR A 60 0.37 11.59 6.14
N SER A 61 0.65 12.58 6.99
CA SER A 61 0.86 13.96 6.57
C SER A 61 2.02 14.10 5.58
N PHE A 62 3.13 13.38 5.82
CA PHE A 62 4.28 13.40 4.93
C PHE A 62 3.97 12.73 3.59
N ALA A 63 3.25 11.60 3.59
CA ALA A 63 2.88 10.92 2.35
C ALA A 63 1.95 11.78 1.47
N VAL A 64 0.96 12.46 2.06
CA VAL A 64 0.02 13.31 1.31
C VAL A 64 0.64 14.64 0.88
N SER A 65 1.54 15.22 1.67
CA SER A 65 2.15 16.52 1.33
C SER A 65 3.04 16.44 0.09
N ASN A 66 3.50 15.24 -0.29
CA ASN A 66 4.50 15.08 -1.32
C ASN A 66 3.98 14.57 -2.66
N GLN A 67 2.78 13.96 -2.81
CA GLN A 67 2.27 13.43 -4.09
C GLN A 67 0.88 12.73 -4.00
N ASP A 68 0.33 12.33 -5.16
CA ASP A 68 -0.90 11.52 -5.36
C ASP A 68 -0.72 10.03 -4.97
N SER A 69 -0.54 9.75 -3.67
CA SER A 69 -0.51 8.37 -3.17
C SER A 69 -1.77 8.01 -2.37
N ALA A 70 -2.33 6.82 -2.60
CA ALA A 70 -3.41 6.28 -1.79
C ALA A 70 -2.92 5.96 -0.37
N GLN A 71 -3.69 6.31 0.65
CA GLN A 71 -3.33 6.09 2.05
C GLN A 71 -3.87 4.77 2.55
N TRP A 72 -2.96 3.89 2.97
CA TRP A 72 -3.29 2.59 3.52
C TRP A 72 -3.52 2.66 5.03
N CYS A 73 -4.61 2.05 5.47
CA CYS A 73 -4.92 1.83 6.87
C CYS A 73 -5.27 0.37 7.11
N ASP A 74 -4.49 -0.31 7.95
CA ASP A 74 -4.84 -1.61 8.51
C ASP A 74 -5.88 -1.43 9.62
N VAL A 75 -7.14 -1.72 9.30
CA VAL A 75 -8.27 -1.43 10.19
C VAL A 75 -8.32 -2.46 11.31
N ARG A 76 -8.32 -1.96 12.56
CA ARG A 76 -8.61 -2.72 13.77
C ARG A 76 -9.80 -2.12 14.51
N LEU A 77 -10.62 -2.95 15.15
CA LEU A 77 -11.71 -2.48 16.01
C LEU A 77 -11.33 -2.59 17.48
N THR A 78 -11.64 -1.55 18.23
CA THR A 78 -11.64 -1.54 19.69
C THR A 78 -12.86 -2.28 20.25
N LYS A 79 -12.87 -2.52 21.56
CA LYS A 79 -13.98 -3.20 22.25
C LYS A 79 -15.34 -2.50 22.05
N ASP A 80 -15.33 -1.17 22.02
CA ASP A 80 -16.48 -0.30 21.78
C ASP A 80 -16.77 -0.05 20.29
N GLY A 81 -16.07 -0.74 19.39
CA GLY A 81 -16.35 -0.71 17.95
C GLY A 81 -15.80 0.50 17.19
N VAL A 82 -14.87 1.25 17.78
CA VAL A 82 -14.15 2.33 17.10
C VAL A 82 -13.03 1.73 16.25
N GLY A 83 -12.85 2.24 15.03
CA GLY A 83 -11.78 1.79 14.13
C GLY A 83 -10.51 2.60 14.29
N ILE A 84 -9.38 1.91 14.40
CA ILE A 84 -8.03 2.48 14.43
C ILE A 84 -7.19 1.91 13.29
N CYS A 85 -6.20 2.69 12.83
CA CYS A 85 -5.20 2.24 11.86
C CYS A 85 -4.01 1.66 12.62
N LEU A 86 -3.78 0.36 12.50
CA LEU A 86 -2.69 -0.33 13.19
C LEU A 86 -2.22 -1.57 12.42
N PRO A 87 -0.92 -1.67 12.06
CA PRO A 87 -0.42 -2.67 11.12
C PRO A 87 -0.54 -4.10 11.67
N ASP A 88 -0.37 -4.30 12.97
CA ASP A 88 -0.38 -5.62 13.60
C ASP A 88 -1.63 -5.85 14.45
N ILE A 89 -2.09 -7.10 14.52
CA ILE A 89 -3.18 -7.51 15.41
C ILE A 89 -2.74 -7.50 16.88
N LYS A 90 -1.45 -7.80 17.11
CA LYS A 90 -0.79 -7.70 18.41
C LYS A 90 -0.29 -6.28 18.57
N MET A 91 -1.00 -5.50 19.39
CA MET A 91 -0.67 -4.11 19.62
C MET A 91 0.75 -3.93 20.20
N ASP A 92 1.26 -4.91 20.96
CA ASP A 92 2.61 -4.90 21.54
C ASP A 92 3.75 -4.97 20.50
N ASN A 93 3.45 -5.30 19.24
CA ASN A 93 4.45 -5.27 18.17
C ASN A 93 4.74 -3.86 17.64
N CYS A 94 3.85 -2.89 17.88
CA CYS A 94 3.91 -1.57 17.25
C CYS A 94 3.43 -0.44 18.17
N THR A 95 3.25 -0.69 19.47
CA THR A 95 2.77 0.32 20.42
C THR A 95 3.35 0.10 21.82
N THR A 96 3.22 1.11 22.69
CA THR A 96 3.58 1.06 24.12
C THR A 96 2.55 0.36 25.02
N ILE A 97 1.58 -0.37 24.44
CA ILE A 97 0.46 -0.97 25.19
C ILE A 97 0.91 -1.88 26.34
N SER A 98 2.03 -2.61 26.18
CA SER A 98 2.52 -3.55 27.18
C SER A 98 3.02 -2.84 28.44
N ASP A 99 3.53 -1.62 28.30
CA ASP A 99 4.05 -0.83 29.42
C ASP A 99 2.91 -0.20 30.21
N LEU A 100 1.85 0.22 29.52
CA LEU A 100 0.66 0.83 30.11
C LEU A 100 -0.27 -0.22 30.75
N PHE A 101 -0.34 -1.42 30.16
CA PHE A 101 -1.19 -2.51 30.61
C PHE A 101 -0.38 -3.80 30.81
N PRO A 102 0.55 -3.87 31.78
CA PRO A 102 1.47 -5.00 31.94
C PRO A 102 0.78 -6.35 32.24
N LYS A 103 -0.47 -6.31 32.71
CA LYS A 103 -1.32 -7.49 32.97
C LYS A 103 -2.36 -7.75 31.87
N GLY A 104 -2.30 -6.99 30.77
CA GLY A 104 -3.26 -7.01 29.67
C GLY A 104 -3.05 -8.10 28.63
N LYS A 105 -2.00 -8.92 28.77
CA LYS A 105 -1.69 -9.99 27.82
C LYS A 105 -2.80 -11.06 27.81
N LYS A 106 -3.30 -11.38 26.63
CA LYS A 106 -4.33 -12.41 26.40
C LYS A 106 -3.88 -13.39 25.33
N THR A 107 -4.58 -14.51 25.24
CA THR A 107 -4.39 -15.52 24.19
C THR A 107 -5.71 -15.76 23.49
N TYR A 108 -5.73 -15.58 22.17
CA TYR A 108 -6.89 -15.81 21.31
C TYR A 108 -6.53 -16.68 20.11
N ARG A 109 -7.55 -17.23 19.44
CA ARG A 109 -7.38 -17.89 18.14
C ARG A 109 -7.56 -16.86 17.02
N VAL A 110 -6.48 -16.57 16.32
CA VAL A 110 -6.48 -15.71 15.12
C VAL A 110 -6.27 -16.63 13.92
N ASN A 111 -7.29 -16.74 13.07
CA ASN A 111 -7.30 -17.66 11.92
C ASN A 111 -6.87 -19.09 12.29
N GLY A 112 -7.34 -19.59 13.45
CA GLY A 112 -7.03 -20.92 13.96
C GLY A 112 -5.72 -21.04 14.74
N VAL A 113 -4.85 -20.03 14.71
CA VAL A 113 -3.55 -20.02 15.40
C VAL A 113 -3.67 -19.40 16.79
N SER A 114 -3.15 -20.10 17.80
CA SER A 114 -3.06 -19.58 19.17
C SER A 114 -2.06 -18.42 19.21
N THR A 115 -2.57 -17.21 19.41
CA THR A 115 -1.81 -15.96 19.34
C THR A 115 -1.89 -15.27 20.70
N THR A 116 -0.74 -14.94 21.27
CA THR A 116 -0.65 -14.29 22.59
C THR A 116 -0.06 -12.89 22.45
N GLY A 117 -0.72 -11.88 23.02
CA GLY A 117 -0.33 -10.48 22.93
C GLY A 117 -1.39 -9.57 23.54
N TRP A 118 -1.38 -8.29 23.14
CA TRP A 118 -2.41 -7.31 23.48
C TRP A 118 -3.28 -7.04 22.26
N PHE A 119 -4.60 -7.09 22.41
CA PHE A 119 -5.52 -6.97 21.29
C PHE A 119 -6.44 -5.76 21.48
N SER A 120 -6.73 -5.03 20.40
CA SER A 120 -7.58 -3.84 20.46
C SER A 120 -8.99 -4.13 21.00
N VAL A 121 -9.49 -5.35 20.81
CA VAL A 121 -10.81 -5.82 21.28
C VAL A 121 -10.92 -5.91 22.80
N ASP A 122 -9.81 -5.81 23.54
CA ASP A 122 -9.79 -5.85 25.00
C ASP A 122 -10.00 -4.46 25.65
N TYR A 123 -9.87 -3.38 24.86
CA TYR A 123 -9.82 -1.99 25.35
C TYR A 123 -10.88 -1.14 24.66
N ASN A 124 -11.52 -0.24 25.40
CA ASN A 124 -12.33 0.80 24.76
C ASN A 124 -11.40 1.86 24.15
N SER A 125 -11.90 2.59 23.15
CA SER A 125 -11.14 3.65 22.48
C SER A 125 -10.55 4.69 23.44
N ILE A 126 -11.29 5.05 24.50
CA ILE A 126 -10.85 6.01 25.52
C ILE A 126 -9.64 5.51 26.34
N ASP A 127 -9.55 4.20 26.56
CA ASP A 127 -8.45 3.58 27.32
C ASP A 127 -7.13 3.62 26.51
N LEU A 128 -7.22 3.73 25.19
CA LEU A 128 -6.09 3.74 24.26
C LEU A 128 -5.52 5.14 24.00
N THR A 129 -6.09 6.20 24.58
CA THR A 129 -5.67 7.60 24.33
C THR A 129 -4.21 7.88 24.68
N ASN A 130 -3.67 7.21 25.69
CA ASN A 130 -2.26 7.33 26.09
C ASN A 130 -1.33 6.32 25.42
N VAL A 131 -1.87 5.41 24.60
CA VAL A 131 -1.07 4.42 23.87
C VAL A 131 -0.40 5.11 22.70
N THR A 132 0.91 4.94 22.60
CA THR A 132 1.74 5.58 21.57
C THR A 132 2.33 4.54 20.64
N LEU A 133 2.56 4.93 19.39
CA LEU A 133 3.09 4.11 18.33
C LEU A 133 4.61 3.92 18.48
N LEU A 134 5.06 2.73 18.11
CA LEU A 134 6.46 2.33 18.01
C LEU A 134 6.75 1.85 16.59
N ARG A 135 8.01 1.89 16.16
CA ARG A 135 8.43 1.19 14.95
C ARG A 135 8.12 -0.30 15.05
N ALA A 136 7.50 -0.86 14.02
CA ALA A 136 7.30 -2.31 13.90
C ALA A 136 8.57 -3.04 13.43
N ILE A 137 9.46 -2.33 12.72
CA ILE A 137 10.72 -2.87 12.18
C ILE A 137 11.88 -2.31 13.01
N LEU A 138 12.53 -3.18 13.78
CA LEU A 138 13.56 -2.79 14.74
C LEU A 138 14.85 -2.25 14.10
N SER A 139 15.10 -2.53 12.81
CA SER A 139 16.23 -1.98 12.06
C SER A 139 16.01 -0.52 11.64
N ARG A 140 14.76 0.00 11.66
CA ARG A 140 14.45 1.41 11.41
C ARG A 140 14.79 2.27 12.62
N THR A 141 14.87 3.59 12.43
CA THR A 141 15.19 4.53 13.52
C THR A 141 14.16 4.49 14.65
N ASN A 142 14.61 4.48 15.92
CA ASN A 142 13.75 4.64 17.10
C ASN A 142 13.43 6.10 17.44
N ARG A 143 13.90 7.07 16.66
CA ARG A 143 13.83 8.48 17.01
C ARG A 143 12.40 8.98 17.29
N PHE A 144 11.41 8.30 16.72
CA PHE A 144 10.00 8.64 16.78
C PHE A 144 9.18 7.68 17.65
N ASP A 145 9.82 6.68 18.26
CA ASP A 145 9.15 5.74 19.15
C ASP A 145 8.51 6.50 20.32
N GLY A 146 7.26 6.19 20.63
CA GLY A 146 6.54 6.75 21.78
C GLY A 146 6.10 8.22 21.61
N SER A 147 6.23 8.78 20.41
CA SER A 147 5.99 10.22 20.18
C SER A 147 4.58 10.53 19.66
N PHE A 148 3.87 9.55 19.10
CA PHE A 148 2.60 9.77 18.40
C PHE A 148 1.54 8.79 18.89
N THR A 149 0.30 9.27 19.04
CA THR A 149 -0.85 8.45 19.45
C THR A 149 -1.43 7.67 18.27
N LEU A 150 -2.31 6.71 18.58
CA LEU A 150 -3.07 5.97 17.57
C LEU A 150 -3.95 6.90 16.72
N VAL A 151 -4.02 6.64 15.42
CA VAL A 151 -4.92 7.36 14.49
C VAL A 151 -6.20 6.55 14.31
N GLN A 152 -7.35 7.21 14.47
CA GLN A 152 -8.65 6.61 14.16
C GLN A 152 -8.89 6.61 12.65
N VAL A 153 -9.59 5.61 12.15
CA VAL A 153 -9.92 5.49 10.70
C VAL A 153 -10.68 6.73 10.21
N GLU A 154 -11.60 7.27 11.01
CA GLU A 154 -12.32 8.50 10.67
C GLU A 154 -11.38 9.69 10.42
N VAL A 155 -10.35 9.84 11.26
CA VAL A 155 -9.31 10.86 11.07
C VAL A 155 -8.53 10.57 9.80
N ALA A 156 -8.14 9.31 9.57
CA ALA A 156 -7.43 8.90 8.37
C ALA A 156 -8.21 9.20 7.08
N LEU A 157 -9.54 9.08 7.11
CA LEU A 157 -10.43 9.32 5.96
C LEU A 157 -10.79 10.79 5.75
N SER A 158 -10.74 11.63 6.78
CA SER A 158 -11.24 13.01 6.72
C SER A 158 -10.14 14.07 6.69
N GLN A 159 -9.01 13.84 7.37
CA GLN A 159 -7.94 14.81 7.50
C GLN A 159 -6.99 14.78 6.30
N TYR A 160 -6.68 13.59 5.79
CA TYR A 160 -5.70 13.40 4.72
C TYR A 160 -6.43 13.29 3.38
N LYS A 161 -6.37 14.35 2.57
CA LYS A 161 -7.06 14.45 1.28
C LYS A 161 -6.35 13.63 0.19
N ALA A 162 -6.47 12.31 0.29
CA ALA A 162 -5.88 11.35 -0.64
C ALA A 162 -6.82 10.16 -0.82
N PRO A 163 -6.67 9.36 -1.90
CA PRO A 163 -7.47 8.15 -2.06
C PRO A 163 -7.31 7.21 -0.86
N ALA A 164 -8.41 6.71 -0.32
CA ALA A 164 -8.38 5.92 0.90
C ALA A 164 -8.38 4.42 0.62
N TRP A 165 -7.44 3.71 1.24
CA TRP A 165 -7.32 2.25 1.18
C TRP A 165 -7.48 1.62 2.56
N LEU A 166 -8.62 0.97 2.79
CA LEU A 166 -8.91 0.26 4.05
C LEU A 166 -8.62 -1.23 3.89
N ASN A 167 -7.67 -1.76 4.66
CA ASN A 167 -7.35 -3.19 4.66
C ASN A 167 -7.89 -3.89 5.91
N VAL A 168 -8.69 -4.94 5.72
CA VAL A 168 -9.30 -5.76 6.79
C VAL A 168 -8.71 -7.17 6.75
N GLN A 169 -7.83 -7.50 7.69
CA GLN A 169 -7.09 -8.78 7.65
C GLN A 169 -7.79 -9.98 8.33
N HIS A 170 -8.63 -9.74 9.34
CA HIS A 170 -9.18 -10.81 10.19
C HIS A 170 -10.64 -10.55 10.59
N ASP A 171 -11.57 -10.42 9.64
CA ASP A 171 -13.00 -10.19 9.96
C ASP A 171 -13.56 -11.30 10.87
N SER A 172 -13.18 -12.56 10.61
CA SER A 172 -13.55 -13.70 11.43
C SER A 172 -13.12 -13.59 12.91
N PHE A 173 -12.01 -12.91 13.21
CA PHE A 173 -11.55 -12.67 14.58
C PHE A 173 -12.49 -11.74 15.36
N TYR A 174 -12.93 -10.64 14.76
CA TYR A 174 -13.79 -9.65 15.42
C TYR A 174 -15.18 -10.20 15.74
N SER A 175 -15.66 -11.16 14.94
CA SER A 175 -16.93 -11.85 15.20
C SER A 175 -16.95 -12.60 16.54
N GLN A 176 -15.79 -13.01 17.07
CA GLN A 176 -15.67 -13.65 18.39
C GLN A 176 -16.04 -12.70 19.55
N PHE A 177 -16.06 -11.38 19.29
CA PHE A 177 -16.31 -10.33 20.28
C PHE A 177 -17.60 -9.56 20.02
N ASN A 178 -18.52 -10.13 19.22
CA ASN A 178 -19.74 -9.46 18.75
C ASN A 178 -19.48 -8.14 17.98
N LEU A 179 -18.28 -8.00 17.40
CA LEU A 179 -17.91 -6.89 16.52
C LEU A 179 -18.02 -7.32 15.05
N SER A 180 -18.31 -6.37 14.16
CA SER A 180 -18.48 -6.66 12.73
C SER A 180 -17.69 -5.67 11.89
N MET A 181 -16.58 -6.13 11.29
CA MET A 181 -15.80 -5.31 10.35
C MET A 181 -16.64 -4.90 9.15
N ARG A 182 -17.50 -5.80 8.67
CA ARG A 182 -18.46 -5.48 7.60
C ARG A 182 -19.34 -4.29 7.96
N SER A 183 -20.01 -4.33 9.11
CA SER A 183 -20.91 -3.26 9.52
C SER A 183 -20.14 -1.94 9.70
N TYR A 184 -18.94 -2.02 10.26
CA TYR A 184 -18.04 -0.89 10.41
C TYR A 184 -17.67 -0.25 9.06
N ILE A 185 -17.16 -1.05 8.12
CA ILE A 185 -16.75 -0.58 6.78
C ILE A 185 -17.93 -0.01 6.00
N LEU A 186 -19.12 -0.62 6.07
CA LEU A 186 -20.33 -0.09 5.45
C LEU A 186 -20.78 1.23 6.09
N SER A 187 -20.55 1.43 7.40
CA SER A 187 -20.81 2.70 8.08
C SER A 187 -19.85 3.78 7.59
N MET A 188 -18.54 3.49 7.56
CA MET A 188 -17.53 4.43 7.08
C MET A 188 -17.77 4.80 5.62
N SER A 189 -18.08 3.83 4.76
CA SER A 189 -18.34 4.05 3.32
C SER A 189 -19.61 4.88 3.03
N LYS A 190 -20.50 5.07 4.01
CA LYS A 190 -21.65 5.98 3.89
C LYS A 190 -21.31 7.43 4.18
N GLN A 191 -20.29 7.65 5.02
CA GLN A 191 -19.90 8.97 5.52
C GLN A 191 -18.69 9.54 4.78
N TYR A 192 -17.80 8.65 4.34
CA TYR A 192 -16.51 8.97 3.75
C TYR A 192 -16.33 8.29 2.39
N THR A 193 -15.51 8.89 1.54
CA THR A 193 -15.04 8.24 0.32
C THR A 193 -14.00 7.18 0.69
N VAL A 194 -14.28 5.94 0.31
CA VAL A 194 -13.35 4.82 0.43
C VAL A 194 -13.11 4.26 -0.97
N ASP A 195 -11.92 4.49 -1.50
CA ASP A 195 -11.56 4.13 -2.88
C ASP A 195 -11.23 2.64 -3.00
N TYR A 196 -10.58 2.08 -1.98
CA TYR A 196 -10.16 0.68 -1.95
C TYR A 196 -10.51 0.01 -0.64
N ILE A 197 -11.04 -1.22 -0.72
CA ILE A 197 -11.21 -2.10 0.42
C ILE A 197 -10.53 -3.43 0.09
N SER A 198 -9.55 -3.82 0.89
CA SER A 198 -8.86 -5.11 0.71
C SER A 198 -9.04 -6.04 1.88
N SER A 199 -8.96 -7.34 1.60
CA SER A 199 -8.95 -8.37 2.62
C SER A 199 -8.38 -9.69 2.07
N PRO A 200 -7.71 -10.48 2.90
CA PRO A 200 -7.36 -11.85 2.57
C PRO A 200 -8.52 -12.85 2.83
N GLU A 201 -9.63 -12.43 3.46
CA GLU A 201 -10.77 -13.31 3.74
C GLU A 201 -11.86 -13.18 2.65
N VAL A 202 -12.11 -14.27 1.92
CA VAL A 202 -13.06 -14.30 0.80
C VAL A 202 -14.49 -14.04 1.26
N SER A 203 -14.90 -14.62 2.38
CA SER A 203 -16.23 -14.40 2.97
C SER A 203 -16.48 -12.93 3.26
N PHE A 204 -15.48 -12.20 3.74
CA PHE A 204 -15.59 -10.78 4.03
C PHE A 204 -15.81 -9.97 2.75
N LEU A 205 -14.96 -10.14 1.72
CA LEU A 205 -15.12 -9.41 0.45
C LEU A 205 -16.44 -9.73 -0.24
N LYS A 206 -16.84 -11.02 -0.30
CA LYS A 206 -18.17 -11.42 -0.82
C LYS A 206 -19.31 -10.73 -0.08
N SER A 207 -19.17 -10.47 1.21
CA SER A 207 -20.18 -9.79 2.01
C SER A 207 -20.35 -8.30 1.62
N LEU A 208 -19.38 -7.69 0.95
CA LEU A 208 -19.40 -6.28 0.53
C LEU A 208 -19.86 -6.08 -0.91
N VAL A 209 -19.88 -7.14 -1.74
CA VAL A 209 -20.31 -7.07 -3.15
C VAL A 209 -21.70 -6.47 -3.24
N GLY A 210 -21.83 -5.41 -4.05
CA GLY A 210 -23.10 -4.68 -4.26
C GLY A 210 -23.57 -3.83 -3.08
N ARG A 211 -22.76 -3.69 -2.02
CA ARG A 211 -23.10 -2.92 -0.80
C ARG A 211 -22.21 -1.71 -0.55
N VAL A 212 -21.07 -1.63 -1.22
CA VAL A 212 -20.17 -0.46 -1.23
C VAL A 212 -20.39 0.37 -2.49
N GLY A 213 -19.79 1.57 -2.53
CA GLY A 213 -19.92 2.46 -3.68
C GLY A 213 -19.44 1.80 -4.98
N ARG A 214 -20.07 2.13 -6.12
CA ARG A 214 -19.72 1.56 -7.42
C ARG A 214 -18.27 1.84 -7.86
N LYS A 215 -17.68 2.92 -7.35
CA LYS A 215 -16.28 3.30 -7.61
C LYS A 215 -15.30 2.65 -6.63
N THR A 216 -15.78 2.09 -5.52
CA THR A 216 -14.94 1.42 -4.54
C THR A 216 -14.45 0.10 -5.11
N LYS A 217 -13.13 -0.06 -5.14
CA LYS A 217 -12.47 -1.28 -5.61
C LYS A 217 -12.36 -2.28 -4.47
N LEU A 218 -12.86 -3.50 -4.68
CA LEU A 218 -12.68 -4.62 -3.77
C LEU A 218 -11.44 -5.39 -4.19
N VAL A 219 -10.44 -5.49 -3.32
CA VAL A 219 -9.13 -6.07 -3.65
C VAL A 219 -8.86 -7.31 -2.81
N PHE A 220 -8.72 -8.47 -3.46
CA PHE A 220 -8.39 -9.71 -2.75
C PHE A 220 -6.88 -9.78 -2.47
N ARG A 221 -6.51 -9.82 -1.19
CA ARG A 221 -5.11 -9.86 -0.77
C ARG A 221 -4.64 -11.30 -0.66
N PHE A 222 -3.66 -11.67 -1.48
CA PHE A 222 -2.93 -12.92 -1.33
C PHE A 222 -1.90 -12.80 -0.21
N LEU A 223 -1.77 -13.86 0.59
CA LEU A 223 -0.70 -14.00 1.58
C LEU A 223 0.38 -14.92 1.00
N ASP A 224 1.02 -15.77 1.80
CA ASP A 224 1.92 -16.81 1.32
C ASP A 224 1.14 -17.95 0.62
N GLU A 225 1.73 -18.53 -0.44
CA GLU A 225 1.08 -19.52 -1.31
C GLU A 225 0.62 -20.77 -0.58
N GLY A 226 1.35 -21.17 0.47
CA GLY A 226 1.06 -22.36 1.27
C GLY A 226 0.02 -22.13 2.36
N LEU A 227 -0.30 -20.87 2.69
CA LEU A 227 -1.31 -20.55 3.67
C LEU A 227 -2.72 -20.84 3.15
N VAL A 228 -3.58 -21.30 4.05
CA VAL A 228 -4.97 -21.61 3.76
C VAL A 228 -5.84 -20.38 4.03
N GLU A 229 -6.68 -20.03 3.05
CA GLU A 229 -7.68 -18.99 3.22
C GLU A 229 -8.82 -19.53 4.13
N PRO A 230 -9.20 -18.80 5.20
CA PRO A 230 -10.06 -19.36 6.25
C PRO A 230 -11.48 -19.75 5.82
N SER A 231 -12.05 -19.12 4.78
CA SER A 231 -13.46 -19.29 4.41
C SER A 231 -13.71 -20.28 3.27
N THR A 232 -12.68 -20.63 2.51
CA THR A 232 -12.75 -21.51 1.34
C THR A 232 -11.98 -22.82 1.53
N ASN A 233 -11.12 -22.90 2.56
CA ASN A 233 -10.23 -24.03 2.82
C ASN A 233 -9.32 -24.38 1.63
N GLN A 234 -9.04 -23.38 0.79
CA GLN A 234 -8.10 -23.45 -0.33
C GLN A 234 -6.84 -22.68 0.04
N THR A 235 -5.68 -23.07 -0.50
CA THR A 235 -4.47 -22.27 -0.32
C THR A 235 -4.48 -21.05 -1.22
N TYR A 236 -3.82 -19.96 -0.83
CA TYR A 236 -3.69 -18.78 -1.68
C TYR A 236 -3.05 -19.12 -3.04
N GLY A 237 -2.05 -20.02 -3.08
CA GLY A 237 -1.44 -20.48 -4.33
C GLY A 237 -2.42 -21.27 -5.22
N SER A 238 -3.35 -22.02 -4.64
CA SER A 238 -4.39 -22.71 -5.43
C SER A 238 -5.42 -21.73 -6.00
N MET A 239 -5.78 -20.70 -5.23
CA MET A 239 -6.71 -19.66 -5.66
C MET A 239 -6.11 -18.78 -6.78
N LEU A 240 -4.79 -18.56 -6.75
CA LEU A 240 -4.08 -17.78 -7.78
C LEU A 240 -4.20 -18.43 -9.17
N LYS A 241 -4.37 -19.76 -9.22
CA LYS A 241 -4.58 -20.51 -10.47
C LYS A 241 -6.01 -20.40 -11.01
N ASN A 242 -6.93 -19.78 -10.27
CA ASN A 242 -8.35 -19.66 -10.61
C ASN A 242 -8.86 -18.22 -10.42
N LEU A 243 -8.22 -17.28 -11.12
CA LEU A 243 -8.54 -15.84 -11.04
C LEU A 243 -9.95 -15.50 -11.54
N SER A 244 -10.56 -16.32 -12.41
CA SER A 244 -11.96 -16.14 -12.82
C SER A 244 -12.92 -16.27 -11.64
N SER A 245 -12.64 -17.16 -10.67
CA SER A 245 -13.40 -17.27 -9.43
C SER A 245 -13.21 -16.05 -8.54
N VAL A 246 -11.98 -15.50 -8.47
CA VAL A 246 -11.67 -14.28 -7.71
C VAL A 246 -12.43 -13.08 -8.27
N LYS A 247 -12.52 -12.97 -9.60
CA LYS A 247 -13.24 -11.89 -10.29
C LYS A 247 -14.73 -11.79 -9.93
N THR A 248 -15.33 -12.87 -9.41
CA THR A 248 -16.74 -12.85 -8.97
C THR A 248 -16.99 -11.99 -7.73
N PHE A 249 -15.95 -11.65 -6.97
CA PHE A 249 -16.08 -10.88 -5.73
C PHE A 249 -15.05 -9.76 -5.54
N ALA A 250 -14.05 -9.67 -6.42
CA ALA A 250 -13.03 -8.63 -6.39
C ALA A 250 -12.85 -7.97 -7.76
N SER A 251 -12.49 -6.68 -7.76
CA SER A 251 -12.08 -5.94 -8.94
C SER A 251 -10.57 -5.94 -9.15
N GLY A 252 -9.79 -6.27 -8.12
CA GLY A 252 -8.35 -6.45 -8.22
C GLY A 252 -7.80 -7.44 -7.19
N ILE A 253 -6.50 -7.70 -7.28
CA ILE A 253 -5.74 -8.56 -6.38
C ILE A 253 -4.50 -7.82 -5.87
N LEU A 254 -4.13 -8.04 -4.62
CA LEU A 254 -2.88 -7.55 -4.03
C LEU A 254 -2.00 -8.75 -3.73
N VAL A 255 -0.82 -8.83 -4.34
CA VAL A 255 0.08 -9.99 -4.20
C VAL A 255 1.44 -9.56 -3.64
N PRO A 256 2.09 -10.39 -2.80
CA PRO A 256 3.49 -10.21 -2.47
C PRO A 256 4.34 -10.15 -3.74
N LYS A 257 5.36 -9.27 -3.78
CA LYS A 257 6.19 -9.09 -4.99
C LYS A 257 6.85 -10.38 -5.52
N HIS A 258 7.10 -11.37 -4.64
CA HIS A 258 7.67 -12.67 -5.02
C HIS A 258 6.73 -13.55 -5.86
N TYR A 259 5.42 -13.27 -5.89
CA TYR A 259 4.48 -13.94 -6.79
C TYR A 259 4.75 -13.57 -8.25
N ILE A 260 5.25 -12.36 -8.49
CA ILE A 260 5.53 -11.82 -9.84
C ILE A 260 6.97 -12.14 -10.22
N TRP A 261 7.91 -11.83 -9.34
CA TRP A 261 9.34 -12.10 -9.52
C TRP A 261 9.84 -12.98 -8.37
N PRO A 262 9.82 -14.32 -8.53
CA PRO A 262 10.32 -15.23 -7.51
C PRO A 262 11.80 -15.00 -7.25
N VAL A 263 12.23 -15.27 -6.02
CA VAL A 263 13.64 -15.17 -5.61
C VAL A 263 14.18 -16.54 -5.21
N THR A 264 15.44 -16.82 -5.52
CA THR A 264 16.14 -18.00 -5.02
C THR A 264 16.44 -17.86 -3.52
N ALA A 265 16.84 -18.95 -2.87
CA ALA A 265 17.29 -18.93 -1.48
C ALA A 265 18.49 -18.00 -1.26
N ASP A 266 19.31 -17.78 -2.30
CA ASP A 266 20.45 -16.86 -2.29
C ASP A 266 20.07 -15.42 -2.66
N ASN A 267 18.77 -15.09 -2.68
CA ASN A 267 18.21 -13.76 -2.94
C ASN A 267 18.45 -13.18 -4.35
N TYR A 268 18.52 -14.06 -5.36
CA TYR A 268 18.56 -13.67 -6.78
C TYR A 268 17.21 -13.88 -7.46
N LEU A 269 16.84 -12.99 -8.38
CA LEU A 269 15.61 -13.10 -9.17
C LEU A 269 15.62 -14.35 -10.05
N GLN A 270 14.47 -14.99 -10.12
CA GLN A 270 14.10 -15.98 -11.13
C GLN A 270 13.31 -15.31 -12.27
N PRO A 271 13.05 -16.02 -13.39
CA PRO A 271 12.14 -15.51 -14.42
C PRO A 271 10.78 -15.11 -13.83
N SER A 272 10.20 -14.02 -14.35
CA SER A 272 8.86 -13.58 -13.93
C SER A 272 7.80 -14.64 -14.24
N THR A 273 6.78 -14.69 -13.41
CA THR A 273 5.58 -15.50 -13.66
C THR A 273 4.62 -14.79 -14.62
N SER A 274 3.58 -15.50 -15.07
CA SER A 274 2.51 -14.94 -15.91
C SER A 274 1.41 -14.23 -15.11
N VAL A 275 1.56 -14.07 -13.79
CA VAL A 275 0.46 -13.67 -12.90
C VAL A 275 -0.15 -12.31 -13.25
N VAL A 276 0.66 -11.36 -13.74
CA VAL A 276 0.20 -10.03 -14.16
C VAL A 276 -0.71 -10.15 -15.39
N ASP A 277 -0.21 -10.82 -16.43
CA ASP A 277 -0.97 -11.05 -17.66
C ASP A 277 -2.25 -11.87 -17.39
N ASP A 278 -2.18 -12.86 -16.51
CA ASP A 278 -3.32 -13.72 -16.18
C ASP A 278 -4.38 -12.97 -15.37
N ALA A 279 -3.98 -12.05 -14.47
CA ALA A 279 -4.89 -11.14 -13.80
C ALA A 279 -5.57 -10.19 -14.79
N HIS A 280 -4.81 -9.56 -15.68
CA HIS A 280 -5.36 -8.67 -16.70
C HIS A 280 -6.31 -9.38 -17.66
N LYS A 281 -5.98 -10.59 -18.12
CA LYS A 281 -6.89 -11.43 -18.93
C LYS A 281 -8.17 -11.79 -18.19
N ALA A 282 -8.13 -11.95 -16.87
CA ALA A 282 -9.30 -12.16 -16.03
C ALA A 282 -10.07 -10.85 -15.72
N GLY A 283 -9.58 -9.70 -16.19
CA GLY A 283 -10.14 -8.38 -15.91
C GLY A 283 -9.95 -7.93 -14.47
N LEU A 284 -8.88 -8.39 -13.81
CA LEU A 284 -8.48 -7.98 -12.46
C LEU A 284 -7.29 -7.04 -12.54
N GLU A 285 -7.38 -5.92 -11.83
CA GLU A 285 -6.18 -5.12 -11.53
C GLU A 285 -5.27 -5.92 -10.60
N ILE A 286 -3.95 -5.78 -10.74
CA ILE A 286 -2.96 -6.42 -9.89
C ILE A 286 -2.07 -5.38 -9.23
N TYR A 287 -2.06 -5.40 -7.91
CA TYR A 287 -1.22 -4.55 -7.06
C TYR A 287 -0.10 -5.41 -6.46
N ALA A 288 1.12 -4.89 -6.44
CA ALA A 288 2.26 -5.59 -5.85
C ALA A 288 2.59 -4.99 -4.47
N ALA A 289 2.85 -5.86 -3.49
CA ALA A 289 3.14 -5.51 -2.11
C ALA A 289 4.59 -5.84 -1.70
N ASP A 290 4.94 -5.46 -0.48
CA ASP A 290 6.23 -5.74 0.19
C ASP A 290 7.42 -4.98 -0.42
N PHE A 291 7.16 -3.75 -0.86
CA PHE A 291 8.21 -2.81 -1.25
C PHE A 291 8.69 -1.99 -0.05
N ALA A 292 10.00 -1.90 0.07
CA ALA A 292 10.70 -1.06 1.03
C ALA A 292 12.11 -0.77 0.51
N ASN A 293 12.65 0.40 0.83
CA ASN A 293 13.97 0.81 0.37
C ASN A 293 15.11 0.33 1.27
N ASP A 294 14.77 -0.15 2.47
CA ASP A 294 15.69 -0.50 3.55
C ASP A 294 15.68 -2.00 3.91
N PHE A 295 14.77 -2.77 3.31
CA PHE A 295 14.66 -4.21 3.52
C PHE A 295 15.32 -5.00 2.38
N ALA A 296 15.31 -6.34 2.48
CA ALA A 296 15.95 -7.24 1.54
C ALA A 296 15.39 -7.11 0.10
N LEU A 297 16.03 -6.24 -0.67
CA LEU A 297 15.99 -6.17 -2.12
C LEU A 297 16.75 -7.37 -2.69
N SER A 298 16.31 -7.91 -3.83
CA SER A 298 17.11 -8.90 -4.54
C SER A 298 18.45 -8.28 -4.99
N TYR A 299 19.53 -9.07 -4.95
CA TYR A 299 20.86 -8.62 -5.38
C TYR A 299 20.90 -8.19 -6.85
N ASN A 300 19.97 -8.66 -7.68
CA ASN A 300 19.83 -8.22 -9.07
C ASN A 300 19.59 -6.72 -9.22
N TYR A 301 19.06 -6.05 -8.19
CA TYR A 301 18.82 -4.61 -8.21
C TYR A 301 20.03 -3.80 -7.73
N SER A 302 21.13 -4.44 -7.33
CA SER A 302 22.35 -3.74 -6.86
C SER A 302 22.06 -2.71 -5.74
N TYR A 303 21.12 -3.02 -4.85
CA TYR A 303 20.64 -2.14 -3.78
C TYR A 303 19.99 -0.82 -4.27
N ASP A 304 19.59 -0.76 -5.53
CA ASP A 304 18.81 0.35 -6.08
C ASP A 304 17.31 0.04 -5.99
N PRO A 305 16.56 0.67 -5.07
CA PRO A 305 15.12 0.46 -4.98
C PRO A 305 14.38 0.97 -6.22
N LEU A 306 14.88 2.02 -6.90
CA LEU A 306 14.24 2.55 -8.11
C LEU A 306 14.24 1.50 -9.22
N ALA A 307 15.37 0.79 -9.38
CA ALA A 307 15.49 -0.32 -10.31
C ALA A 307 14.51 -1.47 -9.99
N GLU A 308 14.23 -1.73 -8.70
CA GLU A 308 13.18 -2.67 -8.31
C GLU A 308 11.81 -2.18 -8.79
N TYR A 309 11.39 -0.95 -8.47
CA TYR A 309 10.06 -0.46 -8.90
C TYR A 309 9.88 -0.47 -10.41
N LEU A 310 10.87 0.02 -11.18
CA LEU A 310 10.86 -0.02 -12.65
C LEU A 310 10.65 -1.44 -13.19
N ARG A 311 11.16 -2.46 -12.50
CA ARG A 311 10.96 -3.86 -12.90
C ARG A 311 9.50 -4.32 -12.84
N PHE A 312 8.65 -3.64 -12.08
CA PHE A 312 7.22 -3.97 -11.96
C PHE A 312 6.32 -3.10 -12.86
N ILE A 313 6.80 -1.93 -13.31
CA ILE A 313 5.98 -0.96 -14.03
C ILE A 313 6.47 -0.63 -15.45
N ASP A 314 7.76 -0.76 -15.74
CA ASP A 314 8.36 -0.45 -17.04
C ASP A 314 9.48 -1.42 -17.40
N ASN A 315 9.12 -2.70 -17.53
CA ASN A 315 10.06 -3.76 -17.91
C ASN A 315 9.94 -4.18 -19.39
N GLY A 316 9.11 -3.49 -20.16
CA GLY A 316 8.83 -3.80 -21.57
C GLY A 316 7.90 -5.01 -21.80
N ALA A 317 7.58 -5.82 -20.80
CA ALA A 317 6.68 -6.98 -20.89
C ALA A 317 5.29 -6.67 -20.34
N PHE A 318 5.20 -6.23 -19.08
CA PHE A 318 3.94 -5.95 -18.36
C PHE A 318 4.08 -4.74 -17.42
N CYS A 319 2.97 -4.28 -16.86
CA CYS A 319 2.95 -3.27 -15.78
C CYS A 319 1.90 -3.69 -14.74
N VAL A 320 2.25 -3.70 -13.46
CA VAL A 320 1.25 -3.84 -12.38
C VAL A 320 0.38 -2.59 -12.30
N ASP A 321 -0.85 -2.69 -11.79
CA ASP A 321 -1.79 -1.57 -11.65
C ASP A 321 -1.50 -0.70 -10.42
N GLY A 322 -0.65 -1.17 -9.50
CA GLY A 322 -0.13 -0.33 -8.43
C GLY A 322 0.86 -1.01 -7.49
N LEU A 323 1.47 -0.21 -6.63
CA LEU A 323 2.59 -0.57 -5.77
C LEU A 323 2.30 -0.14 -4.32
N LEU A 324 2.22 -1.11 -3.40
CA LEU A 324 2.12 -0.88 -1.96
C LEU A 324 3.51 -0.86 -1.34
N THR A 325 3.90 0.30 -0.79
CA THR A 325 5.26 0.54 -0.28
C THR A 325 5.28 1.31 1.03
N ASP A 326 6.33 1.07 1.81
CA ASP A 326 6.65 1.87 2.99
C ASP A 326 7.31 3.23 2.62
N PHE A 327 7.76 3.40 1.36
CA PHE A 327 8.48 4.58 0.84
C PHE A 327 7.83 5.13 -0.44
N PRO A 328 6.65 5.78 -0.37
CA PRO A 328 5.88 6.19 -1.55
C PRO A 328 6.62 7.11 -2.53
N ILE A 329 7.60 7.91 -2.08
CA ILE A 329 8.36 8.81 -2.96
C ILE A 329 9.08 8.04 -4.07
N THR A 330 9.68 6.88 -3.78
CA THR A 330 10.50 6.17 -4.76
C THR A 330 9.71 5.66 -5.98
N PRO A 331 8.57 4.98 -5.84
CA PRO A 331 7.76 4.64 -7.01
C PRO A 331 7.12 5.85 -7.68
N LEU A 332 6.89 6.97 -6.96
CA LEU A 332 6.39 8.19 -7.58
C LEU A 332 7.44 8.80 -8.52
N GLU A 333 8.71 8.81 -8.12
CA GLU A 333 9.82 9.15 -9.02
C GLU A 333 9.99 8.13 -10.16
N ALA A 334 9.65 6.86 -9.95
CA ALA A 334 9.70 5.84 -11.01
C ALA A 334 8.64 6.02 -12.10
N ILE A 335 7.51 6.67 -11.76
CA ILE A 335 6.35 6.87 -12.65
C ILE A 335 6.43 8.19 -13.40
N ALA A 336 7.10 9.20 -12.83
CA ALA A 336 7.16 10.59 -13.33
C ALA A 336 7.85 10.72 -14.69
#